data_AF-A0A519ME20-F1
#
_entry.id   AF-A0A519ME20-F1
#
_cell.length_a   1.000
_cell.length_b   1.000
_cell.length_c   1.000
_cell.angle_alpha   90.00
_cell.angle_beta   90.00
_cell.angle_gamma   90.00
#
_symmetry.space_group_name_H-M   'P 1'
#
loop_
_entity.id
_entity.type
_entity.pdbx_description
1 polymer ?
#
loop_
_entity_poly.entity_id
_entity_poly.type
_entity_poly.pdbx_seq_one_letter_code
_entity_poly.pdbx_strand_id
1 'polypeptide(L)'
;MKQILILTLIGAGTMCWAQQNVTGQIADQRDGKPLRGVMIATKNSVVLAASDAQGRFSFATSDPAPEIVITKKGYSVHRITLALPLAEPLQILLSENDFIAKINKSIKQADSGNTRKLTADQQKAYTELKTERREKIRSHKEVRSEKKVEKQG
;
A
#
# COMPACT_ATOMS: atom_id res chain seq x y z
N MET A 1 -24.72 63.43 -2.01
CA MET A 1 -23.89 62.31 -2.55
C MET A 1 -22.93 61.80 -1.47
N LYS A 2 -23.44 61.24 -0.36
CA LYS A 2 -22.61 60.77 0.78
C LYS A 2 -23.06 59.41 1.35
N GLN A 3 -24.14 58.83 0.82
CA GLN A 3 -24.72 57.57 1.31
C GLN A 3 -24.40 56.35 0.44
N ILE A 4 -23.77 56.53 -0.73
CA ILE A 4 -23.35 55.43 -1.61
C ILE A 4 -22.04 54.78 -1.15
N LEU A 5 -21.27 55.45 -0.27
CA LEU A 5 -19.96 54.99 0.20
C LEU A 5 -20.03 53.94 1.33
N ILE A 6 -21.21 53.72 1.93
CA ILE A 6 -21.40 52.75 3.03
C ILE A 6 -21.81 51.37 2.49
N LEU A 7 -22.39 51.30 1.28
CA LEU A 7 -22.89 50.04 0.71
C LEU A 7 -21.76 49.15 0.14
N THR A 8 -20.59 49.70 -0.14
CA THR A 8 -19.44 48.96 -0.69
C THR A 8 -18.61 48.24 0.37
N LEU A 9 -18.75 48.60 1.66
CA LEU A 9 -17.88 48.10 2.73
C LEU A 9 -18.38 46.77 3.36
N ILE A 10 -19.60 46.33 3.03
CA ILE A 10 -20.23 45.12 3.60
C ILE A 10 -20.04 43.89 2.68
N GLY A 11 -19.64 44.08 1.42
CA GLY A 11 -19.57 43.00 0.41
C GLY A 11 -18.29 42.17 0.37
N ALA A 12 -17.25 42.54 1.13
CA ALA A 12 -15.93 41.87 1.05
C ALA A 12 -15.79 40.64 1.99
N GLY A 13 -16.83 40.26 2.73
CA GLY A 13 -16.73 39.26 3.80
C GLY A 13 -17.00 37.80 3.42
N THR A 14 -17.43 37.48 2.19
CA THR A 14 -18.00 36.15 1.89
C THR A 14 -17.19 35.32 0.90
N MET A 15 -15.88 35.19 1.12
CA MET A 15 -15.07 34.16 0.48
C MET A 15 -14.12 33.50 1.49
N CYS A 16 -14.64 33.04 2.63
CA CYS A 16 -13.94 32.01 3.39
C CYS A 16 -14.19 30.68 2.68
N TRP A 17 -13.20 30.21 1.93
CA TRP A 17 -13.28 28.95 1.19
C TRP A 17 -13.53 27.81 2.18
N ALA A 18 -14.47 26.92 1.88
CA ALA A 18 -14.90 25.78 2.69
C ALA A 18 -13.86 24.64 2.76
N GLN A 19 -12.57 24.98 2.92
CA GLN A 19 -11.52 23.98 3.07
C GLN A 19 -11.65 23.34 4.46
N GLN A 20 -11.90 22.04 4.48
CA GLN A 20 -12.04 21.27 5.70
C GLN A 20 -10.69 20.66 6.06
N ASN A 21 -10.30 20.79 7.33
CA ASN A 21 -9.07 20.22 7.84
C ASN A 21 -9.34 18.79 8.34
N VAL A 22 -8.60 17.84 7.81
CA VAL A 22 -8.63 16.43 8.20
C VAL A 22 -7.40 16.15 9.04
N THR A 23 -7.60 15.66 10.24
CA THR A 23 -6.54 15.29 11.18
C THR A 23 -6.70 13.85 11.62
N GLY A 24 -5.60 13.23 12.03
CA GLY A 24 -5.63 11.87 12.54
C GLY A 24 -4.28 11.34 12.97
N GLN A 25 -4.26 10.07 13.33
CA GLN A 25 -3.07 9.32 13.72
C GLN A 25 -3.03 7.98 13.01
N ILE A 26 -1.82 7.56 12.63
CA ILE A 26 -1.54 6.29 11.97
C ILE A 26 -0.60 5.47 12.86
N ALA A 27 -0.99 4.23 13.12
CA ALA A 27 -0.24 3.28 13.94
C ALA A 27 -0.16 1.90 13.29
N ASP A 28 0.77 1.08 13.79
CA ASP A 28 0.94 -0.31 13.41
C ASP A 28 -0.18 -1.15 14.03
N GLN A 29 -0.84 -1.98 13.23
CA GLN A 29 -1.93 -2.83 13.71
C GLN A 29 -1.46 -3.91 14.70
N ARG A 30 -0.20 -4.35 14.65
CA ARG A 30 0.34 -5.43 15.50
C ARG A 30 0.55 -4.99 16.94
N ASP A 31 1.16 -3.83 17.14
CA ASP A 31 1.62 -3.38 18.46
C ASP A 31 1.13 -1.98 18.85
N GLY A 32 0.33 -1.33 17.99
CA GLY A 32 -0.22 -0.01 18.24
C GLY A 32 0.81 1.12 18.20
N LYS A 33 2.06 0.85 17.80
CA LYS A 33 3.08 1.89 17.77
C LYS A 33 2.80 2.92 16.67
N PRO A 34 3.02 4.21 16.93
CA PRO A 34 2.82 5.24 15.93
C PRO A 34 3.77 5.07 14.75
N LEU A 35 3.25 5.26 13.53
CA LEU A 35 4.01 5.10 12.30
C LEU A 35 4.38 6.47 11.72
N ARG A 36 5.68 6.79 11.76
CA ARG A 36 6.25 7.96 11.08
C ARG A 36 6.41 7.77 9.57
N GLY A 37 6.26 8.84 8.81
CA GLY A 37 6.56 8.89 7.37
C GLY A 37 5.61 8.05 6.52
N VAL A 38 4.39 7.82 7.00
CA VAL A 38 3.30 7.26 6.20
C VAL A 38 2.84 8.34 5.23
N MET A 39 2.73 8.03 3.95
CA MET A 39 2.26 8.97 2.94
C MET A 39 0.73 8.88 2.82
N ILE A 40 0.08 10.02 2.85
CA ILE A 40 -1.36 10.18 2.56
C ILE A 40 -1.46 10.93 1.24
N ALA A 41 -2.06 10.30 0.24
CA ALA A 41 -2.26 10.87 -1.09
C ALA A 41 -3.71 10.75 -1.53
N THR A 42 -4.13 11.55 -2.50
CA THR A 42 -5.40 11.31 -3.21
C THR A 42 -5.26 10.13 -4.16
N LYS A 43 -6.40 9.63 -4.66
CA LYS A 43 -6.44 8.66 -5.76
C LYS A 43 -5.55 9.06 -6.96
N ASN A 44 -5.49 10.35 -7.27
CA ASN A 44 -4.71 10.89 -8.39
C ASN A 44 -3.24 11.15 -8.04
N SER A 45 -2.74 10.54 -6.96
CA SER A 45 -1.34 10.59 -6.51
C SER A 45 -0.82 11.96 -6.09
N VAL A 46 -1.70 12.90 -5.76
CA VAL A 46 -1.30 14.15 -5.11
C VAL A 46 -1.05 13.86 -3.64
N VAL A 47 0.20 14.01 -3.20
CA VAL A 47 0.56 13.86 -1.78
C VAL A 47 -0.09 14.98 -0.99
N LEU A 48 -0.93 14.62 -0.02
CA LEU A 48 -1.65 15.56 0.84
C LEU A 48 -0.87 15.84 2.12
N ALA A 49 -0.31 14.79 2.73
CA ALA A 49 0.46 14.88 3.95
C ALA A 49 1.36 13.66 4.15
N ALA A 50 2.27 13.77 5.11
CA ALA A 50 3.02 12.65 5.66
C ALA A 50 2.90 12.64 7.19
N SER A 51 2.86 11.45 7.79
CA SER A 51 2.77 11.35 9.25
C SER A 51 4.07 11.70 9.97
N ASP A 52 3.95 12.35 11.14
CA ASP A 52 5.07 12.78 11.99
C ASP A 52 5.66 11.66 12.86
N ALA A 53 6.58 11.99 13.79
CA ALA A 53 7.19 11.00 14.69
C ALA A 53 6.19 10.30 15.63
N GLN A 54 5.07 10.96 15.92
CA GLN A 54 3.98 10.46 16.75
C GLN A 54 2.87 9.84 15.90
N GLY A 55 3.10 9.67 14.59
CA GLY A 55 2.15 9.10 13.66
C GLY A 55 0.99 10.04 13.30
N ARG A 56 1.01 11.30 13.73
CA ARG A 56 -0.07 12.25 13.44
C ARG A 56 0.06 12.83 12.06
N PHE A 57 -1.06 13.18 11.44
CA PHE A 57 -1.11 13.88 10.16
C PHE A 57 -2.22 14.93 10.17
N SER A 58 -2.07 15.92 9.29
CA SER A 58 -3.08 16.93 9.03
C SER A 58 -2.98 17.37 7.57
N PHE A 59 -4.12 17.45 6.89
CA PHE A 59 -4.20 18.03 5.55
C PHE A 59 -5.56 18.73 5.38
N ALA A 60 -5.59 19.73 4.52
CA ALA A 60 -6.79 20.50 4.28
C ALA A 60 -7.30 20.24 2.85
N THR A 61 -8.58 19.96 2.68
CA THR A 61 -9.21 19.61 1.40
C THR A 61 -10.54 20.34 1.23
N SER A 62 -10.89 20.69 0.00
CA SER A 62 -12.19 21.26 -0.36
C SER A 62 -13.17 20.20 -0.87
N ASP A 63 -12.70 18.96 -1.09
CA ASP A 63 -13.54 17.84 -1.49
C ASP A 63 -14.32 17.34 -0.28
N PRO A 64 -15.67 17.29 -0.32
CA PRO A 64 -16.48 16.78 0.79
C PRO A 64 -16.38 15.27 0.98
N ALA A 65 -15.91 14.52 -0.03
CA ALA A 65 -15.79 13.06 0.02
C ALA A 65 -14.48 12.54 -0.61
N PRO A 66 -13.30 12.95 -0.08
CA PRO A 66 -12.03 12.62 -0.70
C PRO A 66 -11.71 11.12 -0.58
N GLU A 67 -11.28 10.52 -1.69
CA GLU A 67 -10.69 9.18 -1.71
C GLU A 67 -9.18 9.29 -1.45
N ILE A 68 -8.74 8.83 -0.28
CA ILE A 68 -7.34 8.85 0.15
C ILE A 68 -6.72 7.46 0.06
N VAL A 69 -5.44 7.46 -0.27
CA VAL A 69 -4.57 6.29 -0.35
C VAL A 69 -3.43 6.49 0.65
N ILE A 70 -3.32 5.56 1.58
CA ILE A 70 -2.34 5.57 2.66
C ILE A 70 -1.30 4.50 2.36
N THR A 71 -0.03 4.90 2.28
CA THR A 71 1.06 4.01 1.88
C THR A 71 2.29 4.17 2.76
N LYS A 72 2.95 3.05 3.04
CA LYS A 72 4.24 3.00 3.72
C LYS A 72 5.00 1.74 3.29
N LYS A 73 6.32 1.86 3.12
CA LYS A 73 7.19 0.72 2.80
C LYS A 73 7.04 -0.39 3.85
N GLY A 74 6.79 -1.61 3.40
CA GLY A 74 6.62 -2.78 4.26
C GLY A 74 5.19 -3.00 4.77
N TYR A 75 4.27 -2.07 4.50
CA TYR A 75 2.86 -2.17 4.88
C TYR A 75 1.97 -2.36 3.66
N SER A 76 0.77 -2.88 3.90
CA SER A 76 -0.28 -2.98 2.90
C SER A 76 -0.84 -1.60 2.57
N VAL A 77 -1.15 -1.36 1.30
CA VAL A 77 -1.80 -0.12 0.85
C VAL A 77 -3.23 -0.08 1.38
N HIS A 78 -3.62 1.04 1.96
CA HIS A 78 -4.96 1.23 2.51
C HIS A 78 -5.68 2.35 1.76
N ARG A 79 -6.93 2.13 1.36
CA ARG A 79 -7.75 3.10 0.62
C ARG A 79 -9.03 3.37 1.40
N ILE A 80 -9.34 4.65 1.62
CA ILE A 80 -10.51 5.07 2.37
C ILE A 80 -11.17 6.23 1.64
N THR A 81 -12.49 6.19 1.51
CA THR A 81 -13.30 7.36 1.15
C THR A 81 -13.79 8.01 2.43
N LEU A 82 -13.45 9.28 2.65
CA LEU A 82 -13.92 10.04 3.81
C LEU A 82 -15.28 10.67 3.52
N ALA A 83 -16.05 10.95 4.57
CA ALA A 83 -17.23 11.80 4.50
C ALA A 83 -17.00 12.97 5.47
N LEU A 84 -16.91 14.18 4.94
CA LEU A 84 -16.59 15.38 5.72
C LEU A 84 -17.86 16.22 6.00
N PRO A 85 -17.91 16.98 7.11
CA PRO A 85 -16.89 17.12 8.14
C PRO A 85 -16.76 15.87 9.02
N LEU A 86 -15.55 15.60 9.51
CA LEU A 86 -15.33 14.55 10.50
C LEU A 86 -15.78 15.01 11.88
N ALA A 87 -16.48 14.15 12.61
CA ALA A 87 -16.85 14.39 14.01
C ALA A 87 -15.65 14.19 14.96
N GLU A 88 -14.76 13.24 14.64
CA GLU A 88 -13.58 12.88 15.44
C GLU A 88 -12.34 12.74 14.55
N PRO A 89 -11.12 12.90 15.11
CA PRO A 89 -9.88 12.63 14.40
C PRO A 89 -9.80 11.18 13.91
N LEU A 90 -9.23 10.97 12.72
CA LEU A 90 -9.09 9.64 12.16
C LEU A 90 -8.05 8.81 12.92
N GLN A 91 -8.41 7.59 13.30
CA GLN A 91 -7.45 6.58 13.77
C GLN A 91 -7.29 5.51 12.69
N ILE A 92 -6.08 5.34 12.16
CA ILE A 92 -5.80 4.40 11.06
C ILE A 92 -4.75 3.40 11.52
N LEU A 93 -5.07 2.11 11.39
CA LEU A 93 -4.15 1.01 11.67
C LEU A 93 -3.67 0.39 10.37
N LEU A 94 -2.35 0.32 10.18
CA LEU A 94 -1.75 -0.32 9.01
C LEU A 94 -1.24 -1.71 9.36
N SER A 95 -1.60 -2.69 8.52
CA SER A 95 -1.04 -4.04 8.58
C SER A 95 0.25 -4.12 7.77
N GLU A 96 1.27 -4.79 8.32
CA GLU A 96 2.45 -5.20 7.55
C GLU A 96 2.02 -6.05 6.33
N ASN A 97 2.81 -6.01 5.27
CA ASN A 97 2.54 -6.85 4.11
C ASN A 97 2.85 -8.32 4.46
N ASP A 98 1.84 -9.19 4.35
CA ASP A 98 1.94 -10.63 4.66
C ASP A 98 3.11 -11.32 3.95
N PHE A 99 3.47 -10.88 2.74
CA PHE A 99 4.62 -11.41 2.02
C PHE A 99 5.95 -11.09 2.73
N ILE A 100 6.10 -9.85 3.18
CA ILE A 100 7.30 -9.39 3.89
C ILE A 100 7.36 -10.03 5.28
N ALA A 101 6.22 -10.18 5.96
CA ALA A 101 6.13 -10.88 7.23
C ALA A 101 6.56 -12.36 7.11
N LYS A 102 6.12 -13.05 6.04
CA LYS A 102 6.53 -14.44 5.75
C LYS A 102 8.03 -14.54 5.46
N ILE A 103 8.59 -13.64 4.65
CA ILE A 103 10.04 -13.62 4.37
C ILE A 103 10.85 -13.44 5.66
N ASN A 104 10.50 -12.46 6.48
CA ASN A 104 11.20 -12.21 7.74
C ASN A 104 11.14 -13.40 8.69
N LYS A 105 10.00 -14.11 8.73
CA LYS A 105 9.85 -15.34 9.52
C LYS A 105 10.77 -16.45 9.00
N SER A 106 10.86 -16.64 7.68
CA SER A 106 11.74 -17.65 7.08
C SER A 106 13.23 -17.35 7.30
N ILE A 107 13.65 -16.09 7.22
CA ILE A 107 15.05 -15.68 7.50
C ILE A 107 15.41 -15.99 8.96
N LYS A 108 14.56 -15.59 9.92
CA LYS A 108 14.78 -15.90 11.34
C LYS A 108 14.85 -17.41 11.63
N GLN A 109 14.09 -18.22 10.90
CA GLN A 109 14.16 -19.68 11.00
C GLN A 109 15.47 -20.25 10.44
N ALA A 110 16.01 -19.66 9.38
CA ALA A 110 17.32 -20.03 8.82
C ALA A 110 18.47 -19.62 9.76
N ASP A 111 18.45 -18.40 10.28
CA ASP A 111 19.49 -17.87 11.16
C ASP A 111 19.52 -18.59 12.53
N SER A 112 18.36 -19.04 13.01
CA SER A 112 18.27 -19.82 14.26
C SER A 112 18.72 -21.29 14.10
N GLY A 113 19.15 -21.71 12.90
CA GLY A 113 19.51 -23.09 12.63
C GLY A 113 18.34 -24.07 12.69
N ASN A 114 17.11 -23.58 12.92
CA ASN A 114 15.88 -24.37 12.99
C ASN A 114 15.28 -24.59 11.60
N THR A 115 16.14 -24.84 10.62
CA THR A 115 15.75 -25.37 9.31
C THR A 115 15.78 -26.87 9.38
N ARG A 116 14.62 -27.51 9.16
CA ARG A 116 14.56 -28.94 8.89
C ARG A 116 15.39 -29.22 7.64
N LYS A 117 16.56 -29.83 7.81
CA LYS A 117 17.29 -30.42 6.69
C LYS A 117 16.37 -31.46 6.05
N LEU A 118 16.24 -31.44 4.72
CA LEU A 118 15.53 -32.50 4.02
C LEU A 118 16.17 -33.83 4.41
N THR A 119 15.33 -34.82 4.73
CA THR A 119 15.83 -36.20 4.87
C THR A 119 16.39 -36.66 3.51
N ALA A 120 17.26 -37.67 3.52
CA ALA A 120 17.84 -38.21 2.29
C ALA A 120 16.76 -38.60 1.26
N ASP A 121 15.63 -39.14 1.73
CA ASP A 121 14.49 -39.53 0.90
C ASP A 121 13.78 -38.33 0.29
N GLN A 122 13.58 -37.25 1.07
CA GLN A 122 12.99 -36.01 0.58
C GLN A 122 13.91 -35.31 -0.44
N GLN A 123 15.23 -35.36 -0.22
CA GLN A 123 16.21 -34.81 -1.14
C GLN A 123 16.25 -35.59 -2.46
N LYS A 124 16.14 -36.92 -2.40
CA LYS A 124 16.05 -37.80 -3.57
C LYS A 124 14.77 -37.51 -4.37
N ALA A 125 13.62 -37.48 -3.70
CA ALA A 125 12.33 -37.18 -4.33
C ALA A 125 12.30 -35.78 -4.98
N TYR A 126 12.90 -34.76 -4.34
CA TYR A 126 13.02 -33.43 -4.95
C TYR A 126 13.89 -33.45 -6.21
N THR A 127 14.98 -34.23 -6.21
CA THR A 127 15.91 -34.35 -7.33
C THR A 127 15.25 -35.07 -8.51
N GLU A 128 14.49 -36.12 -8.24
CA GLU A 128 13.67 -36.84 -9.22
C GLU A 128 12.61 -35.91 -9.85
N LEU A 129 11.81 -35.22 -9.03
CA LEU A 129 10.83 -34.22 -9.48
C LEU A 129 11.42 -33.12 -10.35
N LYS A 130 12.62 -32.64 -9.98
CA LYS A 130 13.34 -31.61 -10.74
C LYS A 130 13.82 -32.14 -12.10
N THR A 131 14.20 -33.41 -12.16
CA THR A 131 14.66 -34.08 -13.37
C THR A 131 13.49 -34.36 -14.32
N GLU A 132 12.38 -34.91 -13.81
CA GLU A 132 11.14 -35.12 -14.58
C GLU A 132 10.60 -33.82 -15.19
N ARG A 133 10.60 -32.72 -14.41
CA ARG A 133 10.17 -31.41 -14.92
C ARG A 133 11.06 -30.91 -16.06
N ARG A 134 12.38 -31.14 -15.98
CA ARG A 134 13.32 -30.75 -17.04
C ARG A 134 13.10 -31.56 -18.31
N GLU A 135 12.87 -32.86 -18.19
CA GLU A 135 12.60 -33.74 -19.33
C GLU A 135 11.26 -33.41 -20.00
N LYS A 136 10.22 -33.15 -19.21
CA LYS A 136 8.91 -32.73 -19.73
C LYS A 136 8.97 -31.40 -20.50
N ILE A 137 9.81 -30.47 -20.04
CA ILE A 137 10.04 -29.20 -20.75
C ILE A 137 10.82 -29.45 -22.06
N ARG A 138 11.81 -30.34 -22.04
CA ARG A 138 12.60 -30.70 -23.23
C ARG A 138 11.75 -31.38 -24.30
N SER A 139 10.95 -32.38 -23.93
CA SER A 139 10.06 -33.09 -24.86
C SER A 139 9.01 -32.16 -25.45
N HIS A 140 8.44 -31.25 -24.66
CA HIS A 140 7.50 -30.26 -25.15
C HIS A 140 8.15 -29.27 -26.14
N LYS A 141 9.44 -28.99 -26.00
CA LYS A 141 10.20 -28.12 -26.90
C LYS A 141 10.53 -28.82 -28.22
N GLU A 142 10.90 -30.11 -28.18
CA GLU A 142 11.17 -30.93 -29.37
C GLU A 142 9.93 -31.17 -30.22
N VAL A 143 8.78 -31.50 -29.61
CA VAL A 143 7.48 -31.63 -30.32
C VAL A 143 7.07 -30.32 -30.99
N ARG A 144 7.41 -29.17 -30.39
CA ARG A 144 7.13 -27.85 -30.96
C ARG A 144 8.07 -27.49 -32.12
N SER A 145 9.30 -28.00 -32.16
CA SER A 145 10.19 -27.83 -33.31
C SER A 145 9.76 -28.69 -34.50
N GLU A 146 9.35 -29.94 -34.29
CA GLU A 146 8.93 -30.84 -35.38
C GLU A 146 7.68 -30.32 -36.10
N LYS A 147 6.65 -29.89 -35.35
CA LYS A 147 5.45 -29.26 -35.92
C LYS A 147 5.72 -27.94 -36.65
N LYS A 148 6.87 -27.30 -36.43
CA LYS A 148 7.25 -26.06 -37.13
C LYS A 148 7.95 -26.37 -38.46
N VAL A 149 8.67 -27.49 -38.56
CA VAL A 149 9.31 -27.97 -39.79
C VAL A 149 8.24 -28.51 -40.76
N GLU A 150 7.24 -29.24 -40.27
CA GLU A 150 6.13 -29.76 -41.09
C GLU A 150 5.21 -28.67 -41.69
N LYS A 151 5.16 -27.48 -41.08
CA LYS A 151 4.39 -26.33 -41.60
C LYS A 151 5.17 -25.46 -42.60
N GLN A 152 6.43 -25.77 -42.89
CA GLN A 152 7.30 -24.99 -43.77
C GLN A 152 7.79 -25.76 -45.02
N GLY A 153 7.36 -27.02 -45.19
CA GLY A 153 7.51 -27.80 -46.42
C GLY A 153 6.17 -27.95 -47.13
#